data_AF-A0A231GUK8-F1
#
_entry.id   AF-A0A231GUK8-F1
#
_cell.length_a   1.000
_cell.length_b   1.000
_cell.length_c   1.000
_cell.angle_alpha   90.00
_cell.angle_beta   90.00
_cell.angle_gamma   90.00
#
_symmetry.space_group_name_H-M   'P 1'
#
loop_
_entity.id
_entity.type
_entity.pdbx_description
1 polymer ?
#
loop_
_entity_poly.entity_id
_entity_poly.type
_entity_poly.pdbx_seq_one_letter_code
_entity_poly.pdbx_strand_id
1 'polypeptide(L)'
;MPASTLTDRRCDDCSHPISDTTTIATVDGDHLCRACADQLDTCDSCATPARERRSTVHDTELCSECSTGWRRCRDCGRFDRELVTVIGHGEVCDDCADSYAVCDDCDSRADGLRETESGADVCERCEDADYRCCASCDILIRCWEDYCDTCANQQPDHHGIHSYDYKPEPEFHGTGPLYLGMELEIKTPREAFDEAVEVAIDRLDGLAYLKEDSSIQPCGFELVTHPMSYKYARQHFPWSLLNRLRLLGVYTDTSVGIHVHVSRAGFSSPAHAYRWLKFVYRNESHVKTLARRDCEEWAVFDPGARANAAAHAKSNAERAFRYQAINVRPEHTFELRVFASSLNTREVQAALAFADASVEYTRTLSAADIARRRGWEWAAFTAWLAVRPDYRCLTDELEALACAS
;
A
#
# COMPACT_ATOMS: atom_id res chain seq x y z
N MET A 1 -9.97 69.77 -54.19
CA MET A 1 -8.96 69.22 -53.26
C MET A 1 -9.43 69.56 -51.86
N PRO A 2 -9.97 68.63 -51.06
CA PRO A 2 -10.25 68.92 -49.67
C PRO A 2 -8.91 69.02 -48.94
N ALA A 3 -8.71 70.13 -48.22
CA ALA A 3 -7.56 70.30 -47.34
C ALA A 3 -7.71 69.31 -46.18
N SER A 4 -6.74 68.42 -46.06
CA SER A 4 -6.61 67.48 -44.94
C SER A 4 -6.52 68.29 -43.66
N THR A 5 -7.48 68.12 -42.76
CA THR A 5 -7.39 68.56 -41.37
C THR A 5 -6.19 67.88 -40.72
N LEU A 6 -5.08 68.60 -40.59
CA LEU A 6 -3.99 68.24 -39.68
C LEU A 6 -4.57 68.36 -38.27
N THR A 7 -4.90 67.23 -37.66
CA THR A 7 -5.20 67.13 -36.23
C THR A 7 -4.00 67.63 -35.44
N ASP A 8 -4.14 68.76 -34.74
CA ASP A 8 -3.19 69.24 -33.74
C ASP A 8 -2.94 68.13 -32.72
N ARG A 9 -1.79 67.45 -32.80
CA ARG A 9 -1.35 66.52 -31.77
C ARG A 9 -0.98 67.35 -30.53
N ARG A 10 -1.42 66.93 -29.34
CA ARG A 10 -1.09 67.59 -28.07
C ARG A 10 -0.28 66.62 -27.21
N CYS A 11 0.59 67.17 -26.37
CA CYS A 11 1.32 66.39 -25.37
C CYS A 11 0.35 65.84 -24.33
N ASP A 12 0.42 64.54 -24.04
CA ASP A 12 -0.52 63.90 -23.11
C ASP A 12 -0.32 64.36 -21.65
N ASP A 13 0.87 64.86 -21.29
CA ASP A 13 1.14 65.39 -19.94
C ASP A 13 0.75 66.85 -19.75
N CYS A 14 1.36 67.74 -20.54
CA CYS A 14 1.21 69.18 -20.35
C CYS A 14 0.13 69.80 -21.23
N SER A 15 -0.54 68.99 -22.06
CA SER A 15 -1.55 69.41 -23.04
C SER A 15 -1.05 70.43 -24.08
N HIS A 16 0.25 70.78 -24.13
CA HIS A 16 0.79 71.74 -25.10
C HIS A 16 0.68 71.21 -26.55
N PRO A 17 0.38 72.07 -27.55
CA PRO A 17 0.38 71.67 -28.96
C PRO A 17 1.78 71.21 -29.39
N ILE A 18 1.82 70.09 -30.10
CA ILE A 18 3.03 69.51 -30.68
C ILE A 18 2.99 69.77 -32.20
N SER A 19 3.89 70.61 -32.71
CA SER A 19 4.02 70.86 -34.15
C SER A 19 4.89 69.79 -34.83
N ASP A 20 4.78 69.65 -36.16
CA ASP A 20 5.60 68.73 -36.97
C ASP A 20 7.12 68.97 -36.87
N THR A 21 7.54 70.15 -36.37
CA THR A 21 8.94 70.51 -36.12
C THR A 21 9.44 70.18 -34.70
N THR A 22 8.55 69.75 -33.80
CA THR A 22 8.88 69.41 -32.42
C THR A 22 9.07 67.89 -32.30
N THR A 23 10.21 67.42 -31.78
CA THR A 23 10.46 65.98 -31.59
C THR A 23 9.46 65.39 -30.60
N ILE A 24 8.72 64.37 -31.04
CA ILE A 24 7.76 63.59 -30.23
C ILE A 24 8.47 62.35 -29.73
N ALA A 25 8.48 62.13 -28.42
CA ALA A 25 8.85 60.86 -27.85
C ALA A 25 7.57 60.05 -27.60
N THR A 26 7.55 58.79 -28.02
CA THR A 26 6.49 57.86 -27.60
C THR A 26 7.00 57.11 -26.39
N VAL A 27 6.35 57.27 -25.24
CA VAL A 27 6.73 56.63 -23.98
C VAL A 27 5.52 55.87 -23.46
N ASP A 28 5.63 54.54 -23.34
CA ASP A 28 4.54 53.67 -22.87
C ASP A 28 3.19 53.86 -23.62
N GLY A 29 3.25 54.28 -24.90
CA GLY A 29 2.08 54.54 -25.74
C GLY A 29 1.60 55.99 -25.78
N ASP A 30 2.09 56.84 -24.87
CA ASP A 30 1.76 58.27 -24.82
C ASP A 30 2.66 59.08 -25.77
N HIS A 31 2.11 60.15 -26.34
CA HIS A 31 2.83 61.13 -27.15
C HIS A 31 3.26 62.32 -26.30
N LEU A 32 4.54 62.36 -25.94
CA LEU A 32 5.11 63.41 -25.11
C LEU A 32 5.97 64.38 -25.91
N CYS A 33 5.90 65.67 -25.54
CA CYS A 33 6.90 66.63 -26.01
C CYS A 33 8.25 66.36 -25.33
N ARG A 34 9.35 66.71 -25.99
CA ARG A 34 10.71 66.44 -25.49
C ARG A 34 10.95 66.93 -24.06
N ALA A 35 10.45 68.10 -23.69
CA ALA A 35 10.64 68.64 -22.34
C ALA A 35 9.95 67.80 -21.25
N CYS A 36 8.79 67.19 -21.55
CA CYS A 36 8.12 66.28 -20.62
C CYS A 36 8.82 64.91 -20.60
N ALA A 37 9.26 64.41 -21.75
CA ALA A 37 9.98 63.15 -21.83
C ALA A 37 11.35 63.21 -21.11
N ASP A 38 12.07 64.32 -21.21
CA ASP A 38 13.38 64.54 -20.55
C ASP A 38 13.26 64.68 -19.01
N GLN A 39 12.04 64.83 -18.47
CA GLN A 39 11.78 64.85 -17.02
C GLN A 39 11.50 63.46 -16.44
N LEU A 40 11.29 62.46 -17.28
CA LEU A 40 11.10 61.08 -16.84
C LEU A 40 12.46 60.44 -16.61
N ASP A 41 12.54 59.62 -15.57
CA ASP A 41 13.71 58.78 -15.34
C ASP A 41 13.79 57.67 -16.41
N THR A 42 15.01 57.21 -16.69
CA THR A 42 15.28 56.19 -17.70
C THR A 42 15.28 54.78 -17.12
N CYS A 43 14.94 53.80 -17.95
CA CYS A 43 15.17 52.38 -17.66
C CYS A 43 16.66 52.05 -17.64
N ASP A 44 17.12 51.32 -16.62
CA ASP A 44 18.54 50.97 -16.46
C ASP A 44 19.06 50.00 -17.54
N SER A 45 18.16 49.29 -18.25
CA SER A 45 18.53 48.32 -19.27
C SER A 45 18.58 48.90 -20.68
N CYS A 46 17.54 49.61 -21.12
CA CYS A 46 17.45 50.15 -22.48
C CYS A 46 17.74 51.65 -22.59
N ALA A 47 17.92 52.34 -21.45
CA ALA A 47 18.14 53.79 -21.36
C ALA A 47 17.01 54.65 -21.95
N THR A 48 15.82 54.09 -22.19
CA THR A 48 14.66 54.86 -22.65
C THR A 48 13.89 55.45 -21.45
N PRO A 49 13.33 56.67 -21.57
CA PRO A 49 12.41 57.20 -20.58
C PRO A 49 11.21 56.26 -20.38
N ALA A 50 10.76 56.09 -19.13
CA ALA A 50 9.62 55.23 -18.79
C ALA A 50 8.80 55.86 -17.66
N ARG A 51 7.47 55.76 -17.72
CA ARG A 51 6.59 56.28 -16.66
C ARG A 51 6.52 55.33 -15.47
N GLU A 52 6.24 54.07 -15.76
CA GLU A 52 6.21 53.02 -14.75
C GLU A 52 7.49 52.20 -14.84
N ARG A 53 8.24 52.17 -13.74
CA ARG A 53 9.42 51.35 -13.59
C ARG A 53 9.19 50.34 -12.48
N ARG A 54 9.78 49.16 -12.66
CA ARG A 54 9.72 48.04 -11.75
C ARG A 54 11.10 47.87 -11.13
N SER A 55 11.19 48.07 -9.82
CA SER A 55 12.40 47.81 -9.05
C SER A 55 12.67 46.31 -8.98
N THR A 56 13.88 45.90 -9.32
CA THR A 56 14.33 44.51 -9.21
C THR A 56 15.02 44.24 -7.87
N VAL A 57 15.28 42.98 -7.56
CA VAL A 57 16.01 42.58 -6.35
C VAL A 57 17.45 43.13 -6.33
N HIS A 58 18.04 43.40 -7.49
CA HIS A 58 19.39 43.96 -7.64
C HIS A 58 19.40 45.49 -7.71
N ASP A 59 18.36 46.15 -7.19
CA ASP A 59 18.20 47.61 -7.16
C ASP A 59 18.29 48.27 -8.56
N THR A 60 17.84 47.57 -9.61
CA THR A 60 17.69 48.16 -10.95
C THR A 60 16.24 48.51 -11.25
N GLU A 61 16.04 49.57 -12.02
CA GLU A 61 14.72 50.07 -12.43
C GLU A 61 14.45 49.77 -13.90
N LEU A 62 13.49 48.87 -14.16
CA LEU A 62 13.20 48.39 -15.52
C LEU A 62 11.83 48.89 -16.01
N CYS A 63 11.75 49.30 -17.28
CA CYS A 63 10.46 49.56 -17.92
C CYS A 63 9.64 48.27 -18.11
N SER A 64 8.37 48.43 -18.45
CA SER A 64 7.42 47.32 -18.67
C SER A 64 7.91 46.32 -19.73
N GLU A 65 8.53 46.80 -20.81
CA GLU A 65 9.07 45.96 -21.89
C GLU A 65 10.30 45.15 -21.43
N CYS A 66 11.28 45.80 -20.80
CA CYS A 66 12.51 45.15 -20.31
C CYS A 66 12.24 44.15 -19.18
N SER A 67 11.17 44.36 -18.42
CA SER A 67 10.72 43.46 -17.35
C SER A 67 9.70 42.42 -17.82
N THR A 68 9.52 42.22 -19.13
CA THR A 68 8.67 41.15 -19.65
C THR A 68 9.18 39.78 -19.18
N GLY A 69 8.29 38.97 -18.61
CA GLY A 69 8.62 37.65 -18.04
C GLY A 69 9.21 37.69 -16.64
N TRP A 70 9.40 38.86 -16.04
CA TRP A 70 9.75 39.00 -14.63
C TRP A 70 8.49 38.86 -13.77
N ARG A 71 8.63 38.22 -12.62
CA ARG A 71 7.56 38.04 -11.63
C ARG A 71 7.88 38.85 -10.38
N ARG A 72 6.84 39.26 -9.65
CA ARG A 72 6.97 40.05 -8.42
C ARG A 72 7.14 39.12 -7.23
N CYS A 73 8.23 39.27 -6.48
CA CYS A 73 8.41 38.61 -5.19
C CYS A 73 7.28 39.03 -4.24
N ARG A 74 6.64 38.06 -3.59
CA ARG A 74 5.55 38.32 -2.64
C ARG A 74 5.98 39.15 -1.43
N ASP A 75 7.21 38.95 -0.94
CA ASP A 75 7.66 39.52 0.34
C ASP A 75 8.18 40.93 0.21
N CYS A 76 9.19 41.14 -0.65
CA CYS A 76 9.81 42.45 -0.83
C CYS A 76 9.12 43.30 -1.91
N GLY A 77 8.23 42.71 -2.71
CA GLY A 77 7.53 43.39 -3.79
C GLY A 77 8.39 43.77 -5.00
N ARG A 78 9.68 43.40 -5.00
CA ARG A 78 10.62 43.61 -6.10
C ARG A 78 10.50 42.51 -7.16
N PHE A 79 10.99 42.79 -8.36
CA PHE A 79 10.89 41.86 -9.49
C PHE A 79 12.15 41.00 -9.65
N ASP A 80 11.95 39.74 -10.01
CA ASP A 80 12.99 38.80 -10.40
C ASP A 80 12.50 37.90 -11.55
N ARG A 81 13.41 37.30 -12.31
CA ARG A 81 13.12 36.25 -13.28
C ARG A 81 13.02 34.89 -12.62
N GLU A 82 13.80 34.67 -11.59
CA GLU A 82 13.89 33.40 -10.88
C GLU A 82 13.27 33.60 -9.49
N LEU A 83 12.14 32.94 -9.27
CA LEU A 83 11.49 32.93 -7.95
C LEU A 83 11.48 31.51 -7.42
N VAL A 84 11.67 31.39 -6.11
CA VAL A 84 11.58 30.16 -5.34
C VAL A 84 10.14 30.01 -4.85
N THR A 85 9.57 28.82 -5.02
CA THR A 85 8.26 28.50 -4.45
C THR A 85 8.43 28.05 -2.99
N VAL A 86 7.74 28.74 -2.09
CA VAL A 86 7.64 28.40 -0.66
C VAL A 86 6.28 27.77 -0.40
N ILE A 87 6.27 26.55 0.17
CA ILE A 87 5.04 25.83 0.54
C ILE A 87 4.28 26.61 1.62
N GLY A 88 2.95 26.70 1.51
CA GLY A 88 2.12 27.50 2.40
C GLY A 88 2.07 29.00 2.09
N HIS A 89 2.98 29.53 1.25
CA HIS A 89 3.10 30.97 1.02
C HIS A 89 3.02 31.38 -0.46
N GLY A 90 3.94 30.95 -1.32
CA GLY A 90 3.98 31.35 -2.73
C GLY A 90 5.38 31.62 -3.25
N GLU A 91 5.48 32.40 -4.34
CA GLU A 91 6.76 32.69 -5.00
C GLU A 91 7.47 33.92 -4.39
N VAL A 92 8.73 33.74 -4.00
CA VAL A 92 9.61 34.79 -3.45
C VAL A 92 10.97 34.77 -4.16
N CYS A 93 11.73 35.87 -4.09
CA CYS A 93 13.11 35.87 -4.60
C CYS A 93 14.04 35.10 -3.68
N ASP A 94 15.22 34.74 -4.17
CA ASP A 94 16.22 33.94 -3.43
C ASP A 94 16.57 34.55 -2.06
N ASP A 95 16.83 35.86 -2.01
CA ASP A 95 17.12 36.58 -0.76
C ASP A 95 15.99 36.49 0.28
N CYS A 96 14.73 36.50 -0.16
CA CYS A 96 13.59 36.37 0.74
C CYS A 96 13.36 34.91 1.14
N ALA A 97 13.69 33.97 0.24
CA ALA A 97 13.57 32.54 0.49
C ALA A 97 14.43 32.11 1.70
N ASP A 98 15.57 32.76 1.95
CA ASP A 98 16.44 32.49 3.09
C ASP A 98 15.79 32.66 4.47
N SER A 99 14.66 33.36 4.55
CA SER A 99 13.90 33.51 5.80
C SER A 99 13.03 32.29 6.13
N TYR A 100 12.90 31.33 5.20
CA TYR A 100 12.07 30.14 5.35
C TYR A 100 12.91 28.89 5.59
N ALA A 101 12.45 28.06 6.53
CA ALA A 101 13.09 26.79 6.86
C ALA A 101 12.86 25.74 5.76
N VAL A 102 13.72 24.72 5.75
CA VAL A 102 13.69 23.63 4.77
C VAL A 102 13.05 22.41 5.42
N CYS A 103 12.09 21.81 4.72
CA CYS A 103 11.47 20.55 5.13
C CYS A 103 12.46 19.39 4.99
N ASP A 104 12.63 18.59 6.03
CA ASP A 104 13.56 17.45 6.04
C ASP A 104 13.16 16.33 5.05
N ASP A 105 11.88 16.22 4.70
CA ASP A 105 11.36 15.13 3.85
C ASP A 105 11.39 15.46 2.34
N CYS A 106 11.26 16.73 1.96
CA CYS A 106 11.12 17.12 0.55
C CYS A 106 12.12 18.19 0.08
N ASP A 107 13.04 18.61 0.95
CA ASP A 107 14.08 19.62 0.69
C ASP A 107 13.56 20.98 0.19
N SER A 108 12.25 21.21 0.31
CA SER A 108 11.59 22.44 -0.13
C SER A 108 11.42 23.42 1.02
N ARG A 109 11.46 24.71 0.73
CA ARG A 109 11.22 25.76 1.72
C ARG A 109 9.73 25.88 2.03
N ALA A 110 9.39 26.11 3.29
CA ALA A 110 8.01 26.20 3.75
C ALA A 110 7.79 27.33 4.77
N ASP A 111 6.60 27.91 4.73
CA ASP A 111 6.11 28.86 5.74
C ASP A 111 5.47 28.09 6.91
N GLY A 112 6.34 27.63 7.80
CA GLY A 112 5.99 26.79 8.94
C GLY A 112 6.37 25.32 8.72
N LEU A 113 6.90 24.72 9.78
CA LEU A 113 7.21 23.30 9.87
C LEU A 113 6.62 22.76 11.18
N ARG A 114 6.32 21.46 11.23
CA ARG A 114 6.03 20.72 12.46
C ARG A 114 7.07 19.65 12.70
N GLU A 115 7.51 19.56 13.95
CA GLU A 115 8.41 18.51 14.41
C GLU A 115 7.65 17.17 14.55
N THR A 116 8.26 16.12 14.02
CA THR A 116 7.79 14.72 14.09
C THR A 116 8.31 14.01 15.33
N GLU A 117 7.78 12.82 15.65
CA GLU A 117 8.33 11.97 16.71
C GLU A 117 9.83 11.66 16.52
N SER A 118 10.27 11.53 15.27
CA SER A 118 11.70 11.30 14.96
C SER A 118 12.58 12.54 15.13
N GLY A 119 12.01 13.71 15.43
CA GLY A 119 12.71 14.99 15.51
C GLY A 119 13.00 15.64 14.16
N ALA A 120 12.39 15.15 13.07
CA ALA A 120 12.44 15.79 11.76
C ALA A 120 11.37 16.88 11.65
N ASP A 121 11.66 17.98 10.97
CA ASP A 121 10.75 19.10 10.74
C ASP A 121 10.14 19.04 9.33
N VAL A 122 8.82 18.88 9.24
CA VAL A 122 8.11 18.68 7.97
C VAL A 122 7.11 19.78 7.66
N CYS A 123 6.94 20.09 6.37
CA CYS A 123 5.97 21.07 5.87
C CYS A 123 4.53 20.53 5.82
N GLU A 124 3.53 21.41 5.75
CA GLU A 124 2.10 21.05 5.68
C GLU A 124 1.78 19.99 4.61
N ARG A 125 2.44 20.06 3.45
CA ARG A 125 2.21 19.13 2.35
C ARG A 125 2.71 17.72 2.67
N CYS A 126 3.86 17.62 3.35
CA CYS A 126 4.41 16.34 3.78
C CYS A 126 3.61 15.80 4.96
N GLU A 127 3.22 16.68 5.89
CA GLU A 127 2.32 16.34 7.01
C GLU A 127 1.04 15.69 6.49
N ASP A 128 0.33 16.33 5.56
CA ASP A 128 -0.93 15.83 4.98
C ASP A 128 -0.77 14.50 4.20
N ALA A 129 0.42 14.23 3.67
CA ALA A 129 0.67 13.04 2.86
C ALA A 129 1.05 11.82 3.71
N ASP A 130 1.97 12.01 4.66
CA ASP A 130 2.71 10.91 5.30
C ASP A 130 2.63 10.93 6.83
N TYR A 131 1.90 11.87 7.43
CA TYR A 131 1.81 12.00 8.88
C TYR A 131 0.39 12.20 9.41
N ARG A 132 0.24 12.07 10.73
CA ARG A 132 -0.96 12.42 11.50
C ARG A 132 -0.60 12.68 12.96
N CYS A 133 -1.51 13.29 13.71
CA CYS A 133 -1.34 13.43 15.16
C CYS A 133 -1.61 12.10 15.88
N CYS A 134 -0.72 11.77 16.82
CA CYS A 134 -0.93 10.74 17.84
C CYS A 134 -2.22 11.02 18.60
N ALA A 135 -3.08 10.00 18.70
CA ALA A 135 -4.42 10.15 19.27
C ALA A 135 -4.45 10.49 20.78
N SER A 136 -3.31 10.40 21.48
CA SER A 136 -3.20 10.65 22.92
C SER A 136 -2.41 11.90 23.31
N CYS A 137 -1.53 12.41 22.45
CA CYS A 137 -0.62 13.50 22.83
C CYS A 137 -0.31 14.51 21.71
N ASP A 138 -1.01 14.44 20.58
CA ASP A 138 -0.88 15.35 19.44
C ASP A 138 0.53 15.45 18.80
N ILE A 139 1.48 14.58 19.20
CA ILE A 139 2.78 14.41 18.53
C ILE A 139 2.55 13.94 17.10
N LEU A 140 3.28 14.51 16.14
CA LEU A 140 3.17 14.16 14.74
C LEU A 140 3.92 12.85 14.45
N ILE A 141 3.19 11.81 14.07
CA ILE A 141 3.67 10.44 13.81
C ILE A 141 3.40 10.05 12.37
N ARG A 142 4.00 8.95 11.89
CA ARG A 142 3.73 8.49 10.52
C ARG A 142 2.25 8.14 10.37
N CYS A 143 1.70 8.35 9.19
CA CYS A 143 0.26 8.19 8.96
C CYS A 143 -0.25 6.75 9.18
N TRP A 144 0.64 5.75 9.15
CA TRP A 144 0.36 4.35 9.46
C TRP A 144 0.44 3.99 10.95
N GLU A 145 0.82 4.92 11.82
CA GLU A 145 0.87 4.76 13.27
C GLU A 145 -0.36 5.45 13.93
N ASP A 146 -0.80 4.95 15.08
CA ASP A 146 -1.92 5.55 15.85
C ASP A 146 -1.47 6.30 17.08
N TYR A 147 -0.35 5.86 17.63
CA TYR A 147 0.25 6.40 18.82
C TYR A 147 1.73 6.57 18.56
N CYS A 148 2.29 7.65 19.11
CA CYS A 148 3.73 7.80 19.21
C CYS A 148 4.30 6.69 20.11
N ASP A 149 5.57 6.34 19.98
CA ASP A 149 6.27 5.31 20.77
C ASP A 149 5.97 5.44 22.27
N THR A 150 5.94 6.67 22.77
CA THR A 150 5.65 6.93 24.20
C THR A 150 4.22 6.55 24.57
N CYS A 151 3.24 6.88 23.74
CA CYS A 151 1.83 6.57 23.97
C CYS A 151 1.50 5.11 23.64
N ALA A 152 2.15 4.52 22.64
CA ALA A 152 2.05 3.11 22.30
C ALA A 152 2.51 2.24 23.48
N ASN A 153 3.62 2.60 24.14
CA ASN A 153 4.12 1.92 25.33
C ASN A 153 3.28 2.17 26.61
N GLN A 154 2.36 3.13 26.59
CA GLN A 154 1.48 3.46 27.70
C GLN A 154 0.04 2.95 27.51
N GLN A 155 -0.30 2.49 26.31
CA GLN A 155 -1.52 1.75 26.03
C GLN A 155 -1.28 0.27 26.37
N PRO A 156 -2.19 -0.40 27.11
CA PRO A 156 -2.20 -1.86 27.12
C PRO A 156 -2.45 -2.34 25.69
N ASP A 157 -1.60 -3.25 25.19
CA ASP A 157 -1.68 -4.00 23.92
C ASP A 157 -2.90 -3.66 23.04
N HIS A 158 -2.67 -3.06 21.86
CA HIS A 158 -3.67 -2.79 20.81
C HIS A 158 -4.87 -3.74 20.89
N HIS A 159 -6.01 -3.31 21.45
CA HIS A 159 -7.36 -3.89 21.37
C HIS A 159 -7.51 -5.38 20.94
N GLY A 160 -6.70 -6.30 21.50
CA GLY A 160 -6.71 -7.73 21.17
C GLY A 160 -6.02 -8.17 19.86
N ILE A 161 -5.15 -7.35 19.26
CA ILE A 161 -4.14 -7.76 18.27
C ILE A 161 -2.79 -7.91 18.98
N HIS A 162 -2.15 -9.05 18.75
CA HIS A 162 -0.83 -9.32 19.29
C HIS A 162 0.29 -9.01 18.30
N SER A 163 1.53 -8.91 18.79
CA SER A 163 2.71 -8.79 17.95
C SER A 163 2.86 -9.98 16.98
N TYR A 164 3.57 -9.79 15.87
CA TYR A 164 3.76 -10.82 14.84
C TYR A 164 4.38 -12.13 15.37
N ASP A 165 5.19 -12.07 16.42
CA ASP A 165 5.86 -13.21 17.03
C ASP A 165 5.04 -13.91 18.12
N TYR A 166 3.86 -13.37 18.45
CA TYR A 166 2.97 -13.94 19.44
C TYR A 166 2.54 -15.36 19.05
N LYS A 167 2.77 -16.29 19.98
CA LYS A 167 2.46 -17.71 19.79
C LYS A 167 2.07 -18.33 21.13
N PRO A 168 0.77 -18.39 21.45
CA PRO A 168 0.28 -18.99 22.68
C PRO A 168 0.43 -20.52 22.63
N GLU A 169 0.25 -21.17 23.78
CA GLU A 169 0.13 -22.62 23.85
C GLU A 169 -1.12 -23.05 23.03
N PRO A 170 -1.00 -24.01 22.10
CA PRO A 170 -2.11 -24.38 21.24
C PRO A 170 -3.20 -25.17 21.97
N GLU A 171 -4.44 -24.66 21.91
CA GLU A 171 -5.63 -25.41 22.27
C GLU A 171 -6.09 -26.30 21.10
N PHE A 172 -6.26 -27.61 21.30
CA PHE A 172 -6.63 -28.52 20.21
C PHE A 172 -8.12 -28.80 20.20
N HIS A 173 -8.79 -28.52 19.07
CA HIS A 173 -10.24 -28.67 18.93
C HIS A 173 -10.63 -29.83 17.99
N GLY A 174 -11.54 -30.67 18.46
CA GLY A 174 -12.06 -31.82 17.72
C GLY A 174 -11.23 -33.08 17.92
N THR A 175 -11.11 -33.91 16.87
CA THR A 175 -10.47 -35.24 16.97
C THR A 175 -9.25 -35.33 16.06
N GLY A 176 -8.09 -35.52 16.66
CA GLY A 176 -6.83 -35.74 15.95
C GLY A 176 -6.67 -37.14 15.36
N PRO A 177 -5.45 -37.48 14.87
CA PRO A 177 -4.20 -36.73 15.04
C PRO A 177 -3.96 -35.63 14.00
N LEU A 178 -4.78 -35.56 12.95
CA LEU A 178 -4.71 -34.52 11.92
C LEU A 178 -5.45 -33.27 12.39
N TYR A 179 -4.70 -32.19 12.60
CA TYR A 179 -5.21 -30.88 12.93
C TYR A 179 -4.73 -29.86 11.89
N LEU A 180 -5.57 -28.86 11.65
CA LEU A 180 -5.33 -27.72 10.77
C LEU A 180 -5.31 -26.45 11.62
N GLY A 181 -4.24 -25.67 11.51
CA GLY A 181 -4.19 -24.27 11.93
C GLY A 181 -4.29 -23.37 10.71
N MET A 182 -5.30 -22.52 10.66
CA MET A 182 -5.48 -21.51 9.61
C MET A 182 -4.93 -20.17 10.07
N GLU A 183 -4.10 -19.56 9.23
CA GLU A 183 -3.72 -18.15 9.27
C GLU A 183 -4.38 -17.48 8.06
N LEU A 184 -5.17 -16.44 8.31
CA LEU A 184 -5.93 -15.72 7.28
C LEU A 184 -5.55 -14.24 7.35
N GLU A 185 -4.76 -13.79 6.38
CA GLU A 185 -4.31 -12.40 6.26
C GLU A 185 -5.41 -11.55 5.63
N ILE A 186 -5.82 -10.46 6.26
CA ILE A 186 -6.98 -9.68 5.84
C ILE A 186 -6.61 -8.19 5.82
N LYS A 187 -7.02 -7.49 4.75
CA LYS A 187 -6.87 -6.03 4.64
C LYS A 187 -8.14 -5.33 5.06
N THR A 188 -8.01 -4.13 5.62
CA THR A 188 -9.16 -3.32 6.01
C THR A 188 -8.92 -1.85 5.68
N PRO A 189 -9.96 -1.11 5.28
CA PRO A 189 -9.93 0.35 5.35
C PRO A 189 -9.61 0.78 6.78
N ARG A 190 -8.88 1.89 6.91
CA ARG A 190 -8.43 2.41 8.20
C ARG A 190 -9.60 2.71 9.13
N GLU A 191 -10.66 3.27 8.57
CA GLU A 191 -11.90 3.64 9.26
C GLU A 191 -12.70 2.44 9.79
N ALA A 192 -12.46 1.24 9.27
CA ALA A 192 -13.14 0.00 9.65
C ALA A 192 -12.27 -0.93 10.50
N PHE A 193 -11.00 -0.57 10.74
CA PHE A 193 -10.02 -1.45 11.40
C PHE A 193 -10.47 -1.88 12.80
N ASP A 194 -10.75 -0.92 13.68
CA ASP A 194 -11.12 -1.20 15.07
C ASP A 194 -12.42 -2.02 15.16
N GLU A 195 -13.45 -1.66 14.38
CA GLU A 195 -14.71 -2.41 14.34
C GLU A 195 -14.51 -3.83 13.80
N ALA A 196 -13.65 -4.02 12.79
CA ALA A 196 -13.34 -5.34 12.24
C ALA A 196 -12.63 -6.23 13.27
N VAL A 197 -11.71 -5.66 14.05
CA VAL A 197 -10.99 -6.33 15.15
C VAL A 197 -11.94 -6.74 16.26
N GLU A 198 -12.77 -5.83 16.75
CA GLU A 198 -13.78 -6.11 17.78
C GLU A 198 -14.74 -7.22 17.34
N VAL A 199 -15.27 -7.13 16.11
CA VAL A 199 -16.17 -8.15 15.55
C VAL A 199 -15.47 -9.49 15.39
N ALA A 200 -14.20 -9.52 15.01
CA ALA A 200 -13.44 -10.75 14.89
C ALA A 200 -13.24 -11.40 16.27
N ILE A 201 -12.73 -10.65 17.26
CA ILE A 201 -12.49 -11.15 18.62
C ILE A 201 -13.78 -11.69 19.26
N ASP A 202 -14.86 -10.91 19.23
CA ASP A 202 -16.17 -11.29 19.76
C ASP A 202 -16.67 -12.60 19.14
N ARG A 203 -16.52 -12.74 17.82
CA ARG A 203 -17.10 -13.87 17.10
C ARG A 203 -16.24 -15.13 17.16
N LEU A 204 -14.93 -14.99 17.33
CA LEU A 204 -13.98 -16.10 17.43
C LEU A 204 -13.99 -16.73 18.81
N ASP A 205 -14.32 -15.96 19.88
CA ASP A 205 -14.54 -16.48 21.24
C ASP A 205 -13.44 -17.44 21.71
N GLY A 206 -12.18 -17.01 21.56
CA GLY A 206 -11.00 -17.79 21.94
C GLY A 206 -10.60 -18.94 20.99
N LEU A 207 -11.37 -19.21 19.93
CA LEU A 207 -10.98 -20.21 18.90
C LEU A 207 -9.77 -19.74 18.06
N ALA A 208 -9.52 -18.44 18.04
CA ALA A 208 -8.46 -17.80 17.28
C ALA A 208 -8.06 -16.49 17.94
N TYR A 209 -6.92 -15.96 17.52
CA TYR A 209 -6.33 -14.72 17.99
C TYR A 209 -5.83 -13.91 16.79
N LEU A 210 -5.71 -12.60 16.97
CA LEU A 210 -5.27 -11.70 15.90
C LEU A 210 -3.82 -11.30 16.11
N LYS A 211 -3.09 -11.11 15.02
CA LYS A 211 -1.71 -10.62 15.04
C LYS A 211 -1.46 -9.55 13.99
N GLU A 212 -0.43 -8.76 14.26
CA GLU A 212 0.23 -7.93 13.26
C GLU A 212 0.98 -8.81 12.25
N ASP A 213 0.90 -8.44 10.98
CA ASP A 213 1.80 -8.91 9.94
C ASP A 213 2.16 -7.74 9.02
N SER A 214 3.45 -7.40 9.00
CA SER A 214 3.97 -6.28 8.20
C SER A 214 3.84 -6.51 6.69
N SER A 215 3.55 -7.74 6.25
CA SER A 215 3.22 -8.03 4.85
C SER A 215 1.84 -7.49 4.43
N ILE A 216 0.95 -7.21 5.40
CA ILE A 216 -0.42 -6.76 5.17
C ILE A 216 -0.45 -5.23 5.06
N GLN A 217 -0.36 -4.73 3.83
CA GLN A 217 -0.32 -3.30 3.53
C GLN A 217 -1.59 -2.81 2.78
N PRO A 218 -2.09 -1.60 3.04
CA PRO A 218 -1.56 -0.60 3.98
C PRO A 218 -2.03 -0.80 5.43
N CYS A 219 -3.10 -1.57 5.65
CA CYS A 219 -3.70 -1.78 6.96
C CYS A 219 -4.47 -3.11 7.00
N GLY A 220 -4.37 -3.85 8.10
CA GLY A 220 -4.97 -5.18 8.22
C GLY A 220 -4.41 -5.98 9.39
N PHE A 221 -4.88 -7.22 9.52
CA PHE A 221 -4.48 -8.14 10.58
C PHE A 221 -4.48 -9.58 10.08
N GLU A 222 -3.70 -10.43 10.73
CA GLU A 222 -3.71 -11.88 10.53
C GLU A 222 -4.59 -12.55 11.58
N LEU A 223 -5.61 -13.29 11.13
CA LEU A 223 -6.44 -14.12 11.99
C LEU A 223 -5.83 -15.52 12.08
N VAL A 224 -5.38 -15.92 13.28
CA VAL A 224 -4.72 -17.21 13.52
C VAL A 224 -5.56 -18.10 14.41
N THR A 225 -6.02 -19.22 13.85
CA THR A 225 -6.82 -20.20 14.59
C THR A 225 -5.95 -21.13 15.44
N HIS A 226 -6.50 -21.55 16.58
CA HIS A 226 -6.03 -22.73 17.28
C HIS A 226 -6.21 -24.00 16.42
N PRO A 227 -5.39 -25.05 16.60
CA PRO A 227 -5.48 -26.26 15.78
C PRO A 227 -6.84 -26.96 15.85
N MET A 228 -7.50 -27.15 14.71
CA MET A 228 -8.80 -27.81 14.60
C MET A 228 -8.73 -29.05 13.71
N SER A 229 -9.42 -30.13 14.08
CA SER A 229 -9.75 -31.17 13.10
C SER A 229 -10.67 -30.58 12.01
N TYR A 230 -10.59 -31.05 10.76
CA TYR A 230 -11.40 -30.51 9.66
C TYR A 230 -12.91 -30.55 9.94
N LYS A 231 -13.38 -31.64 10.56
CA LYS A 231 -14.78 -31.77 10.99
C LYS A 231 -15.17 -30.65 11.98
N TYR A 232 -14.30 -30.36 12.94
CA TYR A 232 -14.55 -29.29 13.91
C TYR A 232 -14.59 -27.92 13.22
N ALA A 233 -13.61 -27.60 12.38
CA ALA A 233 -13.58 -26.36 11.62
C ALA A 233 -14.86 -26.15 10.79
N ARG A 234 -15.32 -27.18 10.08
CA ARG A 234 -16.59 -27.13 9.33
C ARG A 234 -17.81 -26.81 10.19
N GLN A 235 -17.87 -27.38 11.40
CA GLN A 235 -19.07 -27.33 12.25
C GLN A 235 -19.09 -26.13 13.20
N HIS A 236 -17.92 -25.65 13.63
CA HIS A 236 -17.79 -24.74 14.75
C HIS A 236 -17.05 -23.44 14.42
N PHE A 237 -16.25 -23.38 13.35
CA PHE A 237 -15.68 -22.10 12.94
C PHE A 237 -16.81 -21.12 12.59
N PRO A 238 -16.77 -19.85 13.04
CA PRO A 238 -17.85 -18.91 12.85
C PRO A 238 -17.89 -18.38 11.41
N TRP A 239 -18.28 -19.21 10.44
CA TRP A 239 -18.25 -18.90 9.01
C TRP A 239 -18.99 -17.61 8.60
N SER A 240 -19.99 -17.19 9.39
CA SER A 240 -20.68 -15.91 9.20
C SER A 240 -19.77 -14.68 9.42
N LEU A 241 -18.68 -14.83 10.17
CA LEU A 241 -17.69 -13.79 10.43
C LEU A 241 -17.15 -13.21 9.12
N LEU A 242 -16.78 -14.07 8.16
CA LEU A 242 -16.21 -13.62 6.89
C LEU A 242 -17.18 -12.71 6.11
N ASN A 243 -18.47 -13.05 6.13
CA ASN A 243 -19.50 -12.20 5.53
C ASN A 243 -19.67 -10.88 6.29
N ARG A 244 -19.55 -10.90 7.61
CA ARG A 244 -19.68 -9.69 8.44
C ARG A 244 -18.50 -8.75 8.23
N LEU A 245 -17.28 -9.26 8.19
CA LEU A 245 -16.09 -8.49 7.84
C LEU A 245 -16.25 -7.84 6.46
N ARG A 246 -16.69 -8.61 5.46
CA ARG A 246 -16.94 -8.07 4.12
C ARG A 246 -17.97 -6.93 4.10
N LEU A 247 -18.98 -6.97 4.98
CA LEU A 247 -19.97 -5.90 5.11
C LEU A 247 -19.42 -4.63 5.76
N LEU A 248 -18.34 -4.73 6.53
CA LEU A 248 -17.60 -3.59 7.10
C LEU A 248 -16.63 -2.93 6.10
N GLY A 249 -16.58 -3.40 4.86
CA GLY A 249 -15.65 -2.90 3.84
C GLY A 249 -14.26 -3.54 3.90
N VAL A 250 -14.05 -4.50 4.79
CA VAL A 250 -12.85 -5.35 4.83
C VAL A 250 -12.71 -6.10 3.49
N TYR A 251 -11.48 -6.22 3.01
CA TYR A 251 -11.18 -6.75 1.68
C TYR A 251 -9.92 -7.62 1.66
N THR A 252 -9.71 -8.30 0.54
CA THR A 252 -8.50 -9.07 0.26
C THR A 252 -8.05 -8.80 -1.18
N ASP A 253 -6.79 -9.07 -1.47
CA ASP A 253 -6.25 -9.04 -2.81
C ASP A 253 -5.15 -10.12 -2.97
N THR A 254 -4.44 -10.10 -4.10
CA THR A 254 -3.41 -11.11 -4.40
C THR A 254 -2.14 -10.96 -3.58
N SER A 255 -1.96 -9.86 -2.84
CA SER A 255 -0.77 -9.63 -2.00
C SER A 255 -0.86 -10.32 -0.64
N VAL A 256 -2.05 -10.80 -0.25
CA VAL A 256 -2.31 -11.49 1.03
C VAL A 256 -2.78 -12.93 0.81
N GLY A 257 -2.57 -13.78 1.82
CA GLY A 257 -2.73 -15.23 1.72
C GLY A 257 -3.59 -15.90 2.79
N ILE A 258 -3.82 -17.20 2.57
CA ILE A 258 -4.22 -18.14 3.62
C ILE A 258 -3.09 -19.15 3.78
N HIS A 259 -2.57 -19.27 4.99
CA HIS A 259 -1.65 -20.35 5.35
C HIS A 259 -2.40 -21.43 6.13
N VAL A 260 -2.17 -22.69 5.77
CA VAL A 260 -2.77 -23.83 6.47
C VAL A 260 -1.68 -24.73 7.01
N HIS A 261 -1.51 -24.69 8.32
CA HIS A 261 -0.64 -25.55 9.10
C HIS A 261 -1.29 -26.92 9.28
N VAL A 262 -0.71 -27.94 8.67
CA VAL A 262 -1.12 -29.34 8.74
C VAL A 262 -0.24 -30.07 9.76
N SER A 263 -0.82 -30.66 10.81
CA SER A 263 -0.04 -31.35 11.84
C SER A 263 0.76 -32.54 11.27
N ARG A 264 2.05 -32.62 11.62
CA ARG A 264 2.92 -33.74 11.23
C ARG A 264 2.44 -35.06 11.83
N ALA A 265 1.86 -35.01 13.04
CA ALA A 265 1.24 -36.16 13.69
C ALA A 265 0.07 -36.74 12.88
N GLY A 266 -0.56 -35.95 12.00
CA GLY A 266 -1.56 -36.43 11.06
C GLY A 266 -1.02 -37.47 10.07
N PHE A 267 0.30 -37.52 9.82
CA PHE A 267 0.89 -38.46 8.87
C PHE A 267 1.30 -39.77 9.55
N SER A 268 0.75 -40.89 9.07
CA SER A 268 1.05 -42.23 9.58
C SER A 268 2.52 -42.68 9.45
N SER A 269 3.33 -42.02 8.62
CA SER A 269 4.77 -42.28 8.47
C SER A 269 5.45 -41.21 7.61
N PRO A 270 6.79 -41.11 7.62
CA PRO A 270 7.53 -40.32 6.63
C PRO A 270 7.20 -40.72 5.17
N ALA A 271 6.91 -41.99 4.91
CA ALA A 271 6.50 -42.43 3.57
C ALA A 271 5.13 -41.84 3.16
N HIS A 272 4.22 -41.64 4.11
CA HIS A 272 2.96 -40.96 3.87
C HIS A 272 3.18 -39.47 3.60
N ALA A 273 3.92 -38.76 4.46
CA ALA A 273 4.27 -37.36 4.22
C ALA A 273 4.95 -37.16 2.85
N TYR A 274 5.86 -38.08 2.45
CA TYR A 274 6.46 -38.06 1.11
C TYR A 274 5.41 -38.15 -0.01
N ARG A 275 4.44 -39.07 0.08
CA ARG A 275 3.38 -39.21 -0.93
C ARG A 275 2.56 -37.93 -1.04
N TRP A 276 2.24 -37.31 0.08
CA TRP A 276 1.52 -36.05 0.15
C TRP A 276 2.29 -34.89 -0.49
N LEU A 277 3.54 -34.68 -0.09
CA LEU A 277 4.42 -33.67 -0.70
C LEU A 277 4.50 -33.89 -2.22
N LYS A 278 4.75 -35.12 -2.67
CA LYS A 278 4.79 -35.43 -4.11
C LYS A 278 3.45 -35.19 -4.80
N PHE A 279 2.33 -35.49 -4.16
CA PHE A 279 1.01 -35.26 -4.72
C PHE A 279 0.77 -33.77 -4.97
N VAL A 280 0.99 -32.91 -3.96
CA VAL A 280 0.80 -31.46 -4.10
C VAL A 280 1.72 -30.88 -5.17
N TYR A 281 3.05 -31.12 -5.08
CA TYR A 281 4.02 -30.59 -6.05
C TYR A 281 3.86 -31.13 -7.48
N ARG A 282 3.23 -32.29 -7.68
CA ARG A 282 2.97 -32.83 -9.04
C ARG A 282 1.75 -32.22 -9.70
N ASN A 283 0.83 -31.67 -8.92
CA ASN A 283 -0.42 -31.11 -9.41
C ASN A 283 -0.41 -29.58 -9.31
N GLU A 284 0.76 -28.96 -9.48
CA GLU A 284 0.98 -27.52 -9.37
C GLU A 284 -0.09 -26.70 -10.08
N SER A 285 -0.35 -26.94 -11.36
CA SER A 285 -1.34 -26.17 -12.13
C SER A 285 -2.73 -26.23 -11.48
N HIS A 286 -3.18 -27.41 -11.08
CA HIS A 286 -4.47 -27.58 -10.42
C HIS A 286 -4.53 -26.96 -9.03
N VAL A 287 -3.43 -27.06 -8.27
CA VAL A 287 -3.34 -26.43 -6.94
C VAL A 287 -3.32 -24.91 -7.07
N LYS A 288 -2.61 -24.34 -8.05
CA LYS A 288 -2.63 -22.91 -8.37
C LYS A 288 -4.03 -22.43 -8.78
N THR A 289 -4.74 -23.20 -9.62
CA THR A 289 -6.14 -22.89 -9.97
C THR A 289 -7.04 -22.85 -8.73
N LEU A 290 -6.95 -23.85 -7.85
CA LEU A 290 -7.71 -23.86 -6.59
C LEU A 290 -7.31 -22.69 -5.67
N ALA A 291 -6.02 -22.41 -5.60
CA ALA A 291 -5.43 -21.39 -4.75
C ALA A 291 -5.70 -19.95 -5.23
N ARG A 292 -6.13 -19.75 -6.48
CA ARG A 292 -6.40 -18.43 -7.09
C ARG A 292 -5.22 -17.45 -7.07
N ARG A 293 -4.00 -17.94 -6.81
CA ARG A 293 -2.77 -17.18 -6.98
C ARG A 293 -1.64 -18.04 -7.52
N ASP A 294 -0.80 -17.40 -8.31
CA ASP A 294 0.53 -17.90 -8.66
C ASP A 294 1.55 -16.93 -8.04
N CYS A 295 2.15 -17.34 -6.93
CA CYS A 295 3.08 -16.49 -6.18
C CYS A 295 4.51 -16.99 -6.37
N GLU A 296 5.27 -16.26 -7.19
CA GLU A 296 6.66 -16.59 -7.52
C GLU A 296 7.67 -16.23 -6.41
N GLU A 297 7.22 -15.56 -5.35
CA GLU A 297 8.09 -15.07 -4.28
C GLU A 297 7.79 -15.72 -2.91
N TRP A 298 6.50 -15.85 -2.54
CA TRP A 298 6.07 -16.20 -1.18
C TRP A 298 5.48 -17.62 -1.04
N ALA A 299 5.21 -18.31 -2.16
CA ALA A 299 4.63 -19.67 -2.20
C ALA A 299 5.13 -20.50 -3.39
N VAL A 300 6.43 -20.53 -3.61
CA VAL A 300 7.06 -21.06 -4.83
C VAL A 300 6.91 -22.58 -4.95
N PHE A 301 6.41 -23.05 -6.10
CA PHE A 301 6.48 -24.47 -6.48
C PHE A 301 7.88 -24.85 -6.95
N ASP A 302 8.83 -24.87 -6.02
CA ASP A 302 10.24 -25.12 -6.30
C ASP A 302 10.50 -26.57 -6.76
N PRO A 303 11.09 -26.79 -7.96
CA PRO A 303 11.51 -28.10 -8.42
C PRO A 303 12.49 -28.78 -7.45
N GLY A 304 13.34 -28.00 -6.77
CA GLY A 304 14.26 -28.48 -5.75
C GLY A 304 13.54 -29.10 -4.54
N ALA A 305 12.50 -28.44 -4.02
CA ALA A 305 11.64 -28.94 -2.95
C ALA A 305 10.96 -30.25 -3.36
N ARG A 306 10.45 -30.33 -4.59
CA ARG A 306 9.85 -31.54 -5.15
C ARG A 306 10.84 -32.70 -5.26
N ALA A 307 12.10 -32.41 -5.59
CA ALA A 307 13.18 -33.41 -5.62
C ALA A 307 13.56 -33.87 -4.21
N ASN A 308 13.60 -32.94 -3.25
CA ASN A 308 13.97 -33.18 -1.86
C ASN A 308 12.83 -33.66 -0.94
N ALA A 309 11.62 -33.87 -1.49
CA ALA A 309 10.43 -34.29 -0.72
C ALA A 309 10.68 -35.49 0.22
N ALA A 310 11.55 -36.43 -0.16
CA ALA A 310 11.88 -37.58 0.70
C ALA A 310 12.70 -37.19 1.93
N ALA A 311 13.57 -36.18 1.83
CA ALA A 311 14.30 -35.64 2.96
C ALA A 311 13.35 -34.81 3.86
N HIS A 312 12.55 -33.93 3.27
CA HIS A 312 11.57 -33.10 3.98
C HIS A 312 10.49 -33.88 4.72
N ALA A 313 10.20 -35.10 4.26
CA ALA A 313 9.24 -35.98 4.93
C ALA A 313 9.82 -36.68 6.19
N LYS A 314 11.14 -36.79 6.32
CA LYS A 314 11.80 -37.52 7.42
C LYS A 314 12.06 -36.66 8.64
N SER A 315 12.38 -35.39 8.45
CA SER A 315 12.65 -34.45 9.53
C SER A 315 12.20 -33.06 9.11
N ASN A 316 12.08 -32.15 10.10
CA ASN A 316 12.05 -30.73 9.80
C ASN A 316 13.32 -30.38 9.02
N ALA A 317 13.17 -29.49 8.02
CA ALA A 317 14.29 -29.04 7.22
C ALA A 317 14.51 -27.56 7.50
N GLU A 318 15.08 -27.25 8.67
CA GLU A 318 15.30 -25.87 9.15
C GLU A 318 16.03 -24.98 8.13
N ARG A 319 16.88 -25.60 7.29
CA ARG A 319 17.63 -24.93 6.22
C ARG A 319 16.91 -24.87 4.87
N ALA A 320 15.75 -25.53 4.71
CA ALA A 320 14.97 -25.45 3.48
C ALA A 320 14.52 -24.02 3.23
N PHE A 321 14.30 -23.60 1.99
CA PHE A 321 13.77 -22.27 1.71
C PHE A 321 12.33 -22.16 2.25
N ARG A 322 12.01 -21.10 3.03
CA ARG A 322 10.72 -21.01 3.73
C ARG A 322 9.55 -20.62 2.82
N TYR A 323 9.82 -19.86 1.76
CA TYR A 323 8.81 -19.36 0.84
C TYR A 323 8.46 -20.35 -0.27
N GLN A 324 8.34 -21.62 0.10
CA GLN A 324 7.91 -22.69 -0.80
C GLN A 324 6.40 -22.88 -0.66
N ALA A 325 5.77 -23.45 -1.70
CA ALA A 325 4.36 -23.84 -1.69
C ALA A 325 3.98 -24.64 -0.44
N ILE A 326 4.93 -25.47 0.04
CA ILE A 326 4.86 -26.13 1.33
C ILE A 326 6.09 -25.76 2.14
N ASN A 327 5.93 -24.95 3.18
CA ASN A 327 6.99 -24.69 4.14
C ASN A 327 7.12 -25.88 5.10
N VAL A 328 8.32 -26.46 5.12
CA VAL A 328 8.67 -27.67 5.86
C VAL A 328 9.55 -27.39 7.08
N ARG A 329 9.84 -26.11 7.37
CA ARG A 329 10.61 -25.69 8.56
C ARG A 329 9.87 -25.90 9.88
N PRO A 330 8.55 -25.64 9.99
CA PRO A 330 7.87 -25.78 11.27
C PRO A 330 8.03 -27.18 11.85
N GLU A 331 8.36 -27.24 13.14
CA GLU A 331 8.73 -28.47 13.83
C GLU A 331 7.58 -29.47 13.88
N HIS A 332 6.36 -28.98 14.15
CA HIS A 332 5.18 -29.82 14.38
C HIS A 332 4.20 -29.82 13.21
N THR A 333 4.39 -28.98 12.20
CA THR A 333 3.46 -28.83 11.07
C THR A 333 4.18 -28.79 9.73
N PHE A 334 3.44 -29.10 8.66
CA PHE A 334 3.74 -28.62 7.32
C PHE A 334 2.81 -27.45 7.04
N GLU A 335 3.30 -26.37 6.46
CA GLU A 335 2.50 -25.18 6.20
C GLU A 335 2.25 -25.04 4.70
N LEU A 336 0.98 -25.16 4.29
CA LEU A 336 0.53 -24.87 2.93
C LEU A 336 0.40 -23.36 2.77
N ARG A 337 1.23 -22.77 1.91
CA ARG A 337 1.29 -21.31 1.69
C ARG A 337 0.62 -20.86 0.40
N VAL A 338 -0.05 -21.76 -0.33
CA VAL A 338 -0.38 -21.50 -1.74
C VAL A 338 -1.60 -20.60 -1.93
N PHE A 339 -2.53 -20.55 -1.00
CA PHE A 339 -3.86 -19.96 -1.21
C PHE A 339 -3.86 -18.43 -1.13
N ALA A 340 -4.55 -17.77 -2.07
CA ALA A 340 -4.91 -16.36 -1.94
C ALA A 340 -5.88 -16.17 -0.78
N SER A 341 -5.76 -15.03 -0.08
CA SER A 341 -6.72 -14.68 0.96
C SER A 341 -8.13 -14.48 0.38
N SER A 342 -9.15 -14.78 1.19
CA SER A 342 -10.54 -14.67 0.77
C SER A 342 -11.48 -14.43 1.96
N LEU A 343 -12.52 -13.62 1.71
CA LEU A 343 -13.69 -13.49 2.59
C LEU A 343 -14.89 -14.30 2.09
N ASN A 344 -14.74 -15.06 0.99
CA ASN A 344 -15.75 -15.97 0.52
C ASN A 344 -15.67 -17.28 1.31
N THR A 345 -16.73 -17.57 2.07
CA THR A 345 -16.84 -18.79 2.89
C THR A 345 -16.49 -20.07 2.14
N ARG A 346 -16.93 -20.21 0.88
CA ARG A 346 -16.66 -21.42 0.09
C ARG A 346 -15.17 -21.57 -0.19
N GLU A 347 -14.49 -20.49 -0.53
CA GLU A 347 -13.07 -20.50 -0.91
C GLU A 347 -12.19 -20.86 0.29
N VAL A 348 -12.45 -20.25 1.46
CA VAL A 348 -11.74 -20.56 2.70
C VAL A 348 -12.03 -22.00 3.15
N GLN A 349 -13.28 -22.45 3.06
CA GLN A 349 -13.64 -23.85 3.33
C GLN A 349 -12.95 -24.83 2.38
N ALA A 350 -12.82 -24.48 1.10
CA ALA A 350 -12.15 -25.30 0.10
C ALA A 350 -10.64 -25.41 0.36
N ALA A 351 -10.00 -24.33 0.83
CA ALA A 351 -8.59 -24.36 1.25
C ALA A 351 -8.35 -25.37 2.40
N LEU A 352 -9.17 -25.30 3.46
CA LEU A 352 -9.11 -26.25 4.58
C LEU A 352 -9.47 -27.67 4.14
N ALA A 353 -10.48 -27.81 3.29
CA ALA A 353 -10.89 -29.10 2.75
C ALA A 353 -9.78 -29.75 1.92
N PHE A 354 -9.07 -28.97 1.11
CA PHE A 354 -7.94 -29.49 0.34
C PHE A 354 -6.79 -29.91 1.23
N ALA A 355 -6.47 -29.13 2.26
CA ALA A 355 -5.44 -29.48 3.24
C ALA A 355 -5.73 -30.84 3.90
N ASP A 356 -6.95 -31.04 4.41
CA ASP A 356 -7.37 -32.30 5.04
C ASP A 356 -7.47 -33.46 4.04
N ALA A 357 -8.21 -33.25 2.94
CA ALA A 357 -8.50 -34.27 1.94
C ALA A 357 -7.24 -34.79 1.25
N SER A 358 -6.28 -33.91 0.96
CA SER A 358 -5.03 -34.33 0.31
C SER A 358 -4.20 -35.24 1.22
N VAL A 359 -4.21 -35.01 2.53
CA VAL A 359 -3.58 -35.91 3.51
C VAL A 359 -4.33 -37.24 3.56
N GLU A 360 -5.64 -37.22 3.74
CA GLU A 360 -6.44 -38.47 3.83
C GLU A 360 -6.40 -39.30 2.55
N TYR A 361 -6.42 -38.65 1.39
CA TYR A 361 -6.25 -39.32 0.10
C TYR A 361 -4.92 -40.07 0.02
N THR A 362 -3.82 -39.39 0.38
CA THR A 362 -2.46 -39.96 0.24
C THR A 362 -2.09 -40.96 1.34
N ARG A 363 -2.86 -40.99 2.44
CA ARG A 363 -2.69 -41.96 3.55
C ARG A 363 -2.73 -43.40 3.07
N THR A 364 -3.69 -43.69 2.19
CA THR A 364 -4.00 -45.06 1.75
C THR A 364 -3.36 -45.45 0.41
N LEU A 365 -2.71 -44.50 -0.28
CA LEU A 365 -2.05 -44.77 -1.56
C LEU A 365 -0.90 -45.77 -1.40
N SER A 366 -1.03 -46.92 -2.08
CA SER A 366 0.07 -47.88 -2.24
C SER A 366 0.94 -47.54 -3.46
N ALA A 367 2.13 -48.15 -3.54
CA ALA A 367 2.96 -48.07 -4.73
C ALA A 367 2.23 -48.59 -5.99
N ALA A 368 1.34 -49.58 -5.83
CA ALA A 368 0.52 -50.11 -6.92
C ALA A 368 -0.54 -49.11 -7.38
N ASP A 369 -1.20 -48.39 -6.46
CA ASP A 369 -2.17 -47.35 -6.82
C ASP A 369 -1.49 -46.21 -7.57
N ILE A 370 -0.30 -45.81 -7.12
CA ILE A 370 0.50 -44.77 -7.79
C ILE A 370 0.91 -45.23 -9.19
N ALA A 371 1.52 -46.42 -9.33
CA ALA A 371 2.10 -46.87 -10.59
C ALA A 371 1.07 -47.36 -11.62
N ARG A 372 -0.03 -47.99 -11.18
CA ARG A 372 -0.99 -48.65 -12.07
C ARG A 372 -2.32 -47.92 -12.18
N ARG A 373 -2.71 -47.15 -11.17
CA ARG A 373 -4.00 -46.45 -11.11
C ARG A 373 -3.84 -44.93 -11.17
N ARG A 374 -2.64 -44.46 -11.54
CA ARG A 374 -2.33 -43.03 -11.68
C ARG A 374 -2.66 -42.25 -10.40
N GLY A 375 -2.46 -42.86 -9.23
CA GLY A 375 -2.89 -42.30 -7.93
C GLY A 375 -2.24 -40.96 -7.53
N TRP A 376 -1.25 -40.47 -8.26
CA TRP A 376 -0.71 -39.11 -8.08
C TRP A 376 -1.37 -38.04 -8.94
N GLU A 377 -2.26 -38.41 -9.84
CA GLU A 377 -2.91 -37.46 -10.74
C GLU A 377 -4.14 -36.83 -10.13
N TRP A 378 -4.38 -35.58 -10.50
CA TRP A 378 -5.53 -34.80 -10.04
C TRP A 378 -6.87 -35.51 -10.26
N ALA A 379 -7.05 -36.16 -11.42
CA ALA A 379 -8.28 -36.88 -11.75
C ALA A 379 -8.59 -38.03 -10.77
N ALA A 380 -7.56 -38.70 -10.24
CA ALA A 380 -7.75 -39.76 -9.25
C ALA A 380 -8.18 -39.17 -7.89
N PHE A 381 -7.63 -38.02 -7.53
CA PHE A 381 -8.02 -37.28 -6.33
C PHE A 381 -9.45 -36.74 -6.41
N THR A 382 -9.85 -36.11 -7.53
CA THR A 382 -11.21 -35.59 -7.70
C THR A 382 -12.26 -36.70 -7.75
N ALA A 383 -11.95 -37.84 -8.37
CA ALA A 383 -12.81 -39.02 -8.31
C ALA A 383 -12.96 -39.57 -6.88
N TRP A 384 -11.88 -39.53 -6.08
CA TRP A 384 -11.93 -39.91 -4.66
C TRP A 384 -12.75 -38.93 -3.82
N LEU A 385 -12.70 -37.63 -4.12
CA LEU A 385 -13.51 -36.59 -3.48
C LEU A 385 -15.01 -36.76 -3.77
N ALA A 386 -15.37 -37.07 -5.02
CA ALA A 386 -16.77 -37.11 -5.48
C ALA A 386 -17.67 -38.08 -4.69
N VAL A 387 -17.08 -39.11 -4.06
CA VAL A 387 -17.81 -40.09 -3.23
C VAL A 387 -17.76 -39.77 -1.72
N ARG A 388 -17.27 -38.59 -1.33
CA ARG A 388 -17.08 -38.16 0.07
C ARG A 388 -17.85 -36.86 0.33
N PRO A 389 -19.08 -36.95 0.86
CA PRO A 389 -19.92 -35.76 1.07
C PRO A 389 -19.32 -34.76 2.06
N ASP A 390 -18.41 -35.22 2.92
CA ASP A 390 -17.69 -34.35 3.85
C ASP A 390 -16.80 -33.30 3.18
N TYR A 391 -16.35 -33.54 1.94
CA TYR A 391 -15.56 -32.61 1.16
C TYR A 391 -16.36 -31.92 0.05
N ARG A 392 -17.70 -31.92 0.13
CA ARG A 392 -18.55 -31.35 -0.91
C ARG A 392 -18.21 -29.89 -1.24
N CYS A 393 -17.83 -29.08 -0.25
CA CYS A 393 -17.40 -27.70 -0.49
C CYS A 393 -16.20 -27.61 -1.46
N LEU A 394 -15.25 -28.54 -1.37
CA LEU A 394 -14.12 -28.62 -2.29
C LEU A 394 -14.55 -29.12 -3.67
N THR A 395 -15.42 -30.13 -3.74
CA THR A 395 -15.93 -30.63 -5.02
C THR A 395 -16.68 -29.55 -5.79
N ASP A 396 -17.64 -28.87 -5.13
CA ASP A 396 -18.43 -27.79 -5.72
C ASP A 396 -17.52 -26.63 -6.18
N GLU A 397 -16.45 -26.36 -5.43
CA GLU A 397 -15.46 -25.32 -5.75
C GLU A 397 -14.62 -25.68 -6.98
N LEU A 398 -14.13 -26.93 -7.05
CA LEU A 398 -13.38 -27.40 -8.21
C LEU A 398 -14.23 -27.43 -9.48
N GLU A 399 -15.51 -27.77 -9.37
CA GLU A 399 -16.47 -27.71 -10.49
C GLU A 399 -16.68 -26.27 -10.96
N ALA A 400 -16.86 -25.32 -10.04
CA ALA A 400 -17.03 -23.91 -10.38
C ALA A 400 -15.80 -23.35 -11.12
N LEU A 401 -14.59 -23.66 -10.65
CA LEU A 401 -13.34 -23.24 -11.30
C LEU A 401 -13.18 -23.86 -12.69
N ALA A 402 -13.56 -25.12 -12.87
CA ALA A 402 -13.51 -25.79 -14.17
C ALA A 402 -14.53 -25.22 -15.19
N CYS A 403 -15.65 -24.66 -14.72
CA CYS A 403 -16.61 -23.97 -15.58
C CYS A 403 -16.18 -22.55 -15.96
N ALA A 404 -15.28 -21.94 -15.18
CA ALA A 404 -14.78 -20.58 -15.41
C ALA A 404 -13.52 -20.52 -16.29
N SER A 405 -12.88 -21.66 -16.54
CA SER A 405 -11.60 -21.81 -17.26
C SER A 405 -11.72 -22.02 -18.76
#